data_AF-A0A7L3Y5Z9-F1
#
_entry.id   AF-A0A7L3Y5Z9-F1
#
_cell.length_a   1.000
_cell.length_b   1.000
_cell.length_c   1.000
_cell.angle_alpha   90.00
_cell.angle_beta   90.00
_cell.angle_gamma   90.00
#
_symmetry.space_group_name_H-M   'P 1'
#
loop_
_entity.id
_entity.type
_entity.pdbx_description
1 polymer ?
#
loop_
_entity_poly.entity_id
_entity_poly.type
_entity_poly.pdbx_seq_one_letter_code
_entity_poly.pdbx_strand_id
1 'polypeptide(L)'
;QDMRNLRLAYKQEEQNRLEIFENLVTRAFPVSNGLPLFAFSYKEKFAVNGWKVYDPMAEYKRQGLPNESWKISKINSTYELCDTYPAILVVPTSVKDDDLSKVAAFRAKGRVPVLSWIHPESQATITRCSQPSVGPNDKRCKEDEKYLQTIMDANAQSHKLIIFDARQNSVADTNKAKGGGYESEGAYPNAELVFLEIHNIHVMRESLRKLKEIVYPTIDETRWLSNVDSTHWLEYIRMLLAGAVRIADKIESGKTSVVVHCSDGWDRTAQLTALAMLMLDSYYRTIKGFEVLIEKEWISFGHRFAMRVGHGDDDHADADRSPIFLQFIDCVWQMTKQFPAAFEFNELFLITILDHLYSCLFGTFLCNCEKERLKEEVSTKTISLWSYINSQLDEFTNPFYVNYENHVLYPVASLNHLELWVNYYVRWNPRMRPQVPIHQNLKELLTIRTELQKKVEDLQREAATRSISSSSDRGSSPSHSATPVHTSV
;
A
#
# COMPACT_ATOMS: atom_id res chain seq x y z
N GLN A 1 18.39 -8.77 -6.07
CA GLN A 1 17.14 -8.08 -5.70
C GLN A 1 15.92 -8.83 -6.24
N ASP A 2 15.99 -9.40 -7.45
CA ASP A 2 14.90 -10.08 -8.16
C ASP A 2 14.91 -11.62 -8.03
N MET A 3 15.43 -12.18 -6.93
CA MET A 3 15.44 -13.64 -6.66
C MET A 3 16.26 -14.53 -7.61
N ARG A 4 17.27 -13.99 -8.31
CA ARG A 4 18.22 -14.80 -9.11
C ARG A 4 19.68 -14.35 -8.96
N ASN A 5 20.57 -15.14 -9.54
CA ASN A 5 21.98 -14.81 -9.81
C ASN A 5 22.29 -15.19 -11.28
N LEU A 6 22.93 -14.31 -12.03
CA LEU A 6 23.39 -14.56 -13.40
C LEU A 6 24.90 -14.84 -13.39
N ARG A 7 25.33 -15.94 -14.02
CA ARG A 7 26.74 -16.31 -14.14
C ARG A 7 27.13 -16.36 -15.61
N LEU A 8 28.12 -15.56 -15.98
CA LEU A 8 28.71 -15.51 -17.32
C LEU A 8 30.11 -16.13 -17.25
N ALA A 9 30.48 -16.91 -18.26
CA ALA A 9 31.81 -17.51 -18.38
C ALA A 9 32.56 -16.90 -19.58
N TYR A 10 33.77 -16.41 -19.36
CA TYR A 10 34.65 -15.89 -20.40
C TYR A 10 35.51 -17.01 -20.99
N LYS A 11 35.83 -16.89 -22.28
CA LYS A 11 36.88 -17.72 -22.89
C LYS A 11 38.24 -17.37 -22.27
N GLN A 12 39.10 -18.36 -22.14
CA GLN A 12 40.40 -18.21 -21.48
C GLN A 12 41.29 -17.14 -22.13
N GLU A 13 41.17 -16.98 -23.46
CA GLU A 13 41.87 -15.98 -24.27
C GLU A 13 41.37 -14.54 -24.06
N GLU A 14 40.16 -14.36 -23.52
CA GLU A 14 39.49 -13.08 -23.30
C GLU A 14 39.46 -12.66 -21.82
N GLN A 15 40.04 -13.45 -20.91
CA GLN A 15 40.04 -13.18 -19.47
C GLN A 15 40.74 -11.87 -19.08
N ASN A 16 41.65 -11.38 -19.92
CA ASN A 16 42.33 -10.09 -19.71
C ASN A 16 41.48 -8.88 -20.17
N ARG A 17 40.31 -9.11 -20.79
CA ARG A 17 39.38 -8.06 -21.26
C ARG A 17 38.19 -7.99 -20.30
N LEU A 18 38.41 -7.35 -19.16
CA LEU A 18 37.38 -7.11 -18.13
C LEU A 18 36.40 -5.99 -18.50
N GLU A 19 36.38 -5.52 -19.76
CA GLU A 19 35.55 -4.40 -20.21
C GLU A 19 34.06 -4.58 -19.88
N ILE A 20 33.52 -5.80 -20.01
CA ILE A 20 32.12 -6.07 -19.64
C ILE A 20 31.94 -5.96 -18.12
N PHE A 21 32.88 -6.46 -17.32
CA PHE A 21 32.81 -6.35 -15.86
C PHE A 21 32.90 -4.90 -15.40
N GLU A 22 33.85 -4.14 -15.94
CA GLU A 22 34.02 -2.71 -15.65
C GLU A 22 32.77 -1.92 -16.05
N ASN A 23 32.24 -2.14 -17.25
CA ASN A 23 30.98 -1.53 -17.68
C ASN A 23 29.80 -1.93 -16.78
N LEU A 24 29.71 -3.19 -16.36
CA LEU A 24 28.66 -3.64 -15.44
C LEU A 24 28.77 -2.91 -14.09
N VAL A 25 29.94 -2.86 -13.49
CA VAL A 25 30.15 -2.15 -12.20
C VAL A 25 29.78 -0.67 -12.35
N THR A 26 30.29 0.00 -13.38
CA THR A 26 30.02 1.42 -13.60
C THR A 26 28.56 1.73 -13.89
N ARG A 27 27.88 0.89 -14.69
CA ARG A 27 26.49 1.14 -15.14
C ARG A 27 25.42 0.58 -14.20
N ALA A 28 25.71 -0.48 -13.45
CA ALA A 28 24.80 -1.04 -12.44
C ALA A 28 24.83 -0.24 -11.14
N PHE A 29 25.96 0.40 -10.82
CA PHE A 29 26.14 1.23 -9.63
C PHE A 29 26.44 2.70 -9.99
N PRO A 30 25.55 3.39 -10.74
CA PRO A 30 25.82 4.74 -11.20
C PRO A 30 26.04 5.73 -10.04
N VAL A 31 25.35 5.59 -8.91
CA VAL A 31 25.51 6.51 -7.76
C VAL A 31 26.91 6.42 -7.18
N SER A 32 27.42 5.19 -6.93
CA SER A 32 28.80 4.98 -6.46
C SER A 32 29.87 5.48 -7.45
N ASN A 33 29.51 5.58 -8.73
CA ASN A 33 30.40 6.04 -9.80
C ASN A 33 30.18 7.51 -10.21
N GLY A 34 29.39 8.27 -9.46
CA GLY A 34 29.11 9.70 -9.76
C GLY A 34 28.32 9.91 -11.06
N LEU A 35 27.59 8.90 -11.51
CA LEU A 35 26.73 8.91 -12.69
C LEU A 35 25.25 9.05 -12.29
N PRO A 36 24.41 9.66 -13.15
CA PRO A 36 22.98 9.71 -12.90
C PRO A 36 22.32 8.33 -13.04
N LEU A 37 21.28 8.09 -12.25
CA LEU A 37 20.37 6.95 -12.46
C LEU A 37 19.68 7.06 -13.83
N PHE A 38 19.36 5.92 -14.43
CA PHE A 38 18.80 5.88 -15.79
C PHE A 38 17.50 6.67 -15.95
N ALA A 39 16.67 6.76 -14.91
CA ALA A 39 15.44 7.56 -14.89
C ALA A 39 15.62 9.01 -15.33
N PHE A 40 16.78 9.63 -15.04
CA PHE A 40 17.09 11.01 -15.45
C PHE A 40 17.55 11.13 -16.91
N SER A 41 17.87 10.00 -17.54
CA SER A 41 18.26 9.92 -18.95
C SER A 41 17.13 9.36 -19.84
N TYR A 42 16.09 8.78 -19.24
CA TYR A 42 14.97 8.15 -19.94
C TYR A 42 14.00 9.21 -20.50
N LYS A 43 13.74 9.16 -21.82
CA LYS A 43 13.02 10.22 -22.56
C LYS A 43 11.77 9.73 -23.32
N GLU A 44 11.26 8.56 -22.97
CA GLU A 44 10.01 8.04 -23.54
C GLU A 44 8.84 9.00 -23.27
N LYS A 45 7.79 8.94 -24.08
CA LYS A 45 6.60 9.78 -23.89
C LYS A 45 5.36 8.92 -23.76
N PHE A 46 4.52 9.28 -22.81
CA PHE A 46 3.25 8.62 -22.53
C PHE A 46 2.11 9.63 -22.67
N ALA A 47 0.92 9.14 -23.01
CA ALA A 47 -0.27 9.98 -23.16
C ALA A 47 -0.75 10.54 -21.80
N VAL A 48 -0.47 9.82 -20.72
CA VAL A 48 -0.86 10.17 -19.35
C VAL A 48 0.36 10.64 -18.57
N ASN A 49 0.23 11.75 -17.84
CA ASN A 49 1.25 12.19 -16.89
C ASN A 49 0.97 11.60 -15.50
N GLY A 50 1.66 10.50 -15.18
CA GLY A 50 1.56 9.81 -13.90
C GLY A 50 1.94 10.65 -12.68
N TRP A 51 2.71 11.74 -12.84
CA TRP A 51 2.99 12.67 -11.73
C TRP A 51 1.75 13.44 -11.25
N LYS A 52 0.63 13.35 -11.97
CA LYS A 52 -0.65 13.96 -11.61
C LYS A 52 -1.65 12.96 -11.03
N VAL A 53 -1.25 11.71 -10.80
CA VAL A 53 -2.15 10.69 -10.23
C VAL A 53 -2.60 11.04 -8.82
N TYR A 54 -1.69 11.62 -8.03
CA TYR A 54 -1.91 12.00 -6.64
C TYR A 54 -1.92 13.52 -6.48
N ASP A 55 -3.04 14.02 -5.99
CA ASP A 55 -3.18 15.37 -5.46
C ASP A 55 -3.61 15.25 -3.99
N PRO A 56 -2.74 15.62 -3.02
CA PRO A 56 -3.05 15.54 -1.61
C PRO A 56 -4.36 16.23 -1.22
N MET A 57 -4.67 17.40 -1.81
CA MET A 57 -5.91 18.13 -1.51
C MET A 57 -7.14 17.40 -2.05
N ALA A 58 -7.04 16.83 -3.25
CA ALA A 58 -8.14 16.06 -3.84
C ALA A 58 -8.41 14.77 -3.04
N GLU A 59 -7.36 14.10 -2.56
CA GLU A 59 -7.49 12.89 -1.76
C GLU A 59 -8.14 13.17 -0.40
N TYR A 60 -7.70 14.21 0.32
CA TYR A 60 -8.37 14.58 1.57
C TYR A 60 -9.81 15.05 1.34
N LYS A 61 -10.08 15.76 0.25
CA LYS A 61 -11.46 16.13 -0.13
C LYS A 61 -12.33 14.90 -0.40
N ARG A 62 -11.80 13.86 -1.04
CA ARG A 62 -12.51 12.58 -1.26
C ARG A 62 -12.92 11.94 0.07
N GLN A 63 -12.08 12.07 1.10
CA GLN A 63 -12.36 11.59 2.45
C GLN A 63 -13.27 12.53 3.28
N GLY A 64 -13.80 13.61 2.69
CA GLY A 64 -14.68 14.55 3.38
C GLY A 64 -13.96 15.59 4.24
N LEU A 65 -12.69 15.90 3.93
CA LEU A 65 -11.85 16.84 4.68
C LEU A 65 -11.56 18.13 3.89
N PRO A 66 -11.33 19.27 4.57
CA PRO A 66 -11.45 19.46 6.03
C PRO A 66 -12.90 19.41 6.50
N ASN A 67 -13.10 19.15 7.79
CA ASN A 67 -14.40 19.17 8.45
C ASN A 67 -14.31 19.90 9.81
N GLU A 68 -15.34 19.81 10.65
CA GLU A 68 -15.35 20.50 11.96
C GLU A 68 -14.22 20.00 12.88
N SER A 69 -13.91 18.70 12.85
CA SER A 69 -12.92 18.07 13.72
C SER A 69 -11.49 18.12 13.19
N TRP A 70 -11.31 18.18 11.86
CA TRP A 70 -10.01 18.05 11.20
C TRP A 70 -9.75 19.15 10.17
N LYS A 71 -8.56 19.76 10.26
CA LYS A 71 -8.10 20.80 9.33
C LYS A 71 -6.90 20.33 8.50
N ILE A 72 -6.78 20.86 7.29
CA ILE A 72 -5.57 20.74 6.46
C ILE A 72 -4.61 21.86 6.87
N SER A 73 -3.54 21.50 7.56
CA SER A 73 -2.47 22.41 7.97
C SER A 73 -1.37 22.52 6.92
N LYS A 74 -0.88 23.75 6.73
CA LYS A 74 0.28 24.08 5.89
C LYS A 74 1.55 24.34 6.71
N ILE A 75 1.54 24.04 8.01
CA ILE A 75 2.68 24.24 8.91
C ILE A 75 3.97 23.58 8.40
N ASN A 76 3.86 22.48 7.63
CA ASN A 76 5.00 21.76 7.08
C ASN A 76 5.28 22.09 5.61
N SER A 77 4.73 23.18 5.05
CA SER A 77 4.91 23.49 3.62
C SER A 77 6.37 23.73 3.21
N THR A 78 7.22 24.12 4.15
CA THR A 78 8.67 24.29 3.97
C THR A 78 9.49 23.12 4.53
N TYR A 79 8.82 22.07 5.02
CA TYR A 79 9.43 20.88 5.61
C TYR A 79 10.28 21.17 6.87
N GLU A 80 9.93 22.22 7.62
CA GLU A 80 10.60 22.63 8.86
C GLU A 80 10.08 21.88 10.09
N LEU A 81 8.78 21.58 10.15
CA LEU A 81 8.21 20.80 11.25
C LEU A 81 8.71 19.35 11.20
N CYS A 82 8.69 18.74 10.01
CA CYS A 82 9.19 17.40 9.77
C CYS A 82 9.62 17.24 8.30
N ASP A 83 10.91 17.03 8.08
CA ASP A 83 11.51 16.96 6.74
C ASP A 83 11.27 15.65 5.99
N THR A 84 10.74 14.64 6.68
CA THR A 84 10.38 13.33 6.13
C THR A 84 8.87 13.13 5.99
N TYR A 85 8.08 14.15 6.29
CA TYR A 85 6.63 14.19 6.08
C TYR A 85 6.25 14.99 4.84
N PRO A 86 5.01 14.85 4.35
CA PRO A 86 4.51 15.66 3.26
C PRO A 86 4.35 17.13 3.65
N ALA A 87 4.31 18.01 2.66
CA ALA A 87 4.14 19.45 2.82
C ALA A 87 2.82 19.84 3.49
N ILE A 88 1.76 19.06 3.26
CA ILE A 88 0.46 19.26 3.89
C ILE A 88 0.14 18.14 4.87
N LEU A 89 -0.39 18.52 6.03
CA LEU A 89 -0.71 17.59 7.12
C LEU A 89 -2.14 17.80 7.56
N VAL A 90 -2.87 16.72 7.82
CA VAL A 90 -4.21 16.80 8.42
C VAL A 90 -4.11 16.52 9.91
N VAL A 91 -4.56 17.50 10.69
CA VAL A 91 -4.46 17.55 12.16
C VAL A 91 -5.79 18.00 12.77
N PRO A 92 -6.06 17.75 14.05
CA PRO A 92 -7.30 18.22 14.67
C PRO A 92 -7.43 19.75 14.63
N THR A 93 -8.65 20.24 14.37
CA THR A 93 -8.93 21.67 14.14
C THR A 93 -8.50 22.55 15.32
N SER A 94 -8.74 22.07 16.55
CA SER A 94 -8.49 22.80 17.80
C SER A 94 -7.01 22.90 18.20
N VAL A 95 -6.12 22.16 17.56
CA VAL A 95 -4.68 22.18 17.87
C VAL A 95 -4.01 23.42 17.28
N LYS A 96 -3.21 24.12 18.09
CA LYS A 96 -2.43 25.29 17.67
C LYS A 96 -1.05 24.86 17.14
N ASP A 97 -0.48 25.65 16.24
CA ASP A 97 0.81 25.36 15.61
C ASP A 97 1.97 25.31 16.64
N ASP A 98 1.92 26.15 17.68
CA ASP A 98 2.87 26.12 18.80
C ASP A 98 2.81 24.81 19.59
N ASP A 99 1.61 24.30 19.85
CA ASP A 99 1.42 23.01 20.53
C ASP A 99 1.94 21.89 19.63
N LEU A 100 1.62 21.92 18.33
CA LEU A 100 2.07 20.94 17.36
C LEU A 100 3.61 20.90 17.23
N SER A 101 4.28 22.04 17.33
CA SER A 101 5.75 22.12 17.34
C SER A 101 6.37 21.44 18.56
N LYS A 102 5.73 21.50 19.73
CA LYS A 102 6.16 20.77 20.92
C LYS A 102 5.89 19.28 20.81
N VAL A 103 4.77 18.88 20.20
CA VAL A 103 4.50 17.47 19.85
C VAL A 103 5.58 16.94 18.91
N ALA A 104 5.99 17.73 17.89
CA ALA A 104 7.07 17.37 16.98
C ALA A 104 8.41 17.19 17.72
N ALA A 105 8.72 18.05 18.69
CA ALA A 105 9.92 17.88 19.51
C ALA A 105 9.89 16.61 20.39
N PHE A 106 8.71 16.09 20.73
CA PHE A 106 8.55 14.86 21.51
C PHE A 106 8.48 13.60 20.65
N ARG A 107 8.06 13.70 19.39
CA ARG A 107 7.98 12.56 18.45
C ARG A 107 9.28 12.41 17.69
N ALA A 108 9.82 11.19 17.62
CA ALA A 108 11.09 10.94 16.94
C ALA A 108 11.09 11.51 15.49
N LYS A 109 12.10 12.30 15.15
CA LYS A 109 12.24 12.96 13.83
C LYS A 109 11.10 13.94 13.48
N GLY A 110 10.37 14.45 14.46
CA GLY A 110 9.28 15.40 14.22
C GLY A 110 8.01 14.77 13.66
N ARG A 111 7.92 13.44 13.57
CA ARG A 111 6.83 12.73 12.89
C ARG A 111 5.61 12.60 13.80
N VAL A 112 4.92 13.74 13.97
CA VAL A 112 3.71 13.89 14.78
C VAL A 112 2.57 13.00 14.29
N PRO A 113 1.58 12.64 15.14
CA PRO A 113 0.41 11.91 14.70
C PRO A 113 -0.41 12.75 13.71
N VAL A 114 -0.59 12.26 12.50
CA VAL A 114 -1.38 12.92 11.44
C VAL A 114 -2.33 11.94 10.79
N LEU A 115 -3.44 12.45 10.26
CA LEU A 115 -4.50 11.64 9.67
C LEU A 115 -4.02 10.95 8.38
N SER A 116 -4.22 9.64 8.33
CA SER A 116 -4.01 8.82 7.13
C SER A 116 -5.35 8.55 6.44
N TRP A 117 -6.38 8.20 7.22
CA TRP A 117 -7.71 7.88 6.74
C TRP A 117 -8.80 8.20 7.78
N ILE A 118 -10.02 8.49 7.32
CA ILE A 118 -11.20 8.71 8.17
C ILE A 118 -12.40 7.93 7.64
N HIS A 119 -13.12 7.27 8.55
CA HIS A 119 -14.32 6.52 8.22
C HIS A 119 -15.45 7.46 7.80
N PRO A 120 -16.12 7.23 6.66
CA PRO A 120 -17.11 8.15 6.10
C PRO A 120 -18.31 8.37 7.04
N GLU A 121 -18.77 7.32 7.74
CA GLU A 121 -19.90 7.42 8.67
C GLU A 121 -19.48 7.70 10.13
N SER A 122 -18.68 6.82 10.74
CA SER A 122 -18.38 6.90 12.18
C SER A 122 -17.39 8.00 12.57
N GLN A 123 -16.68 8.59 11.60
CA GLN A 123 -15.58 9.53 11.82
C GLN A 123 -14.39 8.94 12.61
N ALA A 124 -14.34 7.61 12.79
CA ALA A 124 -13.17 6.94 13.34
C ALA A 124 -11.97 7.12 12.41
N THR A 125 -10.79 7.45 12.95
CA THR A 125 -9.61 7.79 12.15
C THR A 125 -8.47 6.83 12.33
N ILE A 126 -7.70 6.62 11.25
CA ILE A 126 -6.35 6.08 11.31
C ILE A 126 -5.39 7.25 11.28
N THR A 127 -4.62 7.42 12.34
CA THR A 127 -3.52 8.39 12.41
C THR A 127 -2.18 7.68 12.49
N ARG A 128 -1.11 8.31 12.00
CA ARG A 128 0.23 7.72 11.97
C ARG A 128 1.31 8.64 12.50
N CYS A 129 2.29 8.08 13.20
CA CYS A 129 3.44 8.80 13.75
C CYS A 129 4.69 7.92 13.91
N SER A 130 5.75 8.51 14.42
CA SER A 130 6.87 7.81 15.05
C SER A 130 6.62 7.58 16.55
N GLN A 131 7.52 6.83 17.19
CA GLN A 131 7.51 6.66 18.63
C GLN A 131 7.64 8.00 19.40
N PRO A 132 7.10 8.07 20.63
CA PRO A 132 7.37 9.17 21.55
C PRO A 132 8.78 9.07 22.16
N SER A 133 9.37 10.22 22.51
CA SER A 133 10.71 10.35 23.09
C SER A 133 10.68 10.35 24.62
N VAL A 134 10.11 9.27 25.17
CA VAL A 134 9.91 9.07 26.62
C VAL A 134 11.26 8.90 27.34
N GLY A 135 12.13 8.09 26.77
CA GLY A 135 13.44 7.79 27.32
C GLY A 135 13.41 6.97 28.62
N PRO A 136 14.60 6.71 29.22
CA PRO A 136 14.72 5.95 30.46
C PRO A 136 14.17 6.68 31.69
N ASN A 137 13.93 8.00 31.60
CA ASN A 137 13.46 8.84 32.70
C ASN A 137 11.95 9.11 32.65
N ASP A 138 11.19 8.34 31.85
CA ASP A 138 9.74 8.48 31.73
C ASP A 138 9.28 9.92 31.43
N LYS A 139 9.98 10.59 30.50
CA LYS A 139 9.63 11.95 30.09
C LYS A 139 8.22 11.95 29.49
N ARG A 140 7.49 13.00 29.84
CA ARG A 140 6.12 13.25 29.39
C ARG A 140 6.05 14.55 28.60
N CYS A 141 5.08 14.63 27.70
CA CYS A 141 4.78 15.84 26.94
C CYS A 141 3.28 16.12 27.07
N LYS A 142 2.94 17.19 27.80
CA LYS A 142 1.54 17.57 28.04
C LYS A 142 0.82 17.88 26.74
N GLU A 143 1.54 18.45 25.78
CA GLU A 143 1.01 18.76 24.47
C GLU A 143 0.75 17.50 23.63
N ASP A 144 1.60 16.47 23.70
CA ASP A 144 1.36 15.18 23.02
C ASP A 144 0.17 14.43 23.65
N GLU A 145 0.10 14.38 24.97
CA GLU A 145 -1.02 13.78 25.71
C GLU A 145 -2.34 14.46 25.35
N LYS A 146 -2.37 15.80 25.35
CA LYS A 146 -3.54 16.58 24.91
C LYS A 146 -3.84 16.38 23.43
N TYR A 147 -2.81 16.23 22.59
CA TYR A 147 -2.98 16.01 21.17
C TYR A 147 -3.68 14.67 20.88
N LEU A 148 -3.23 13.58 21.51
CA LEU A 148 -3.89 12.28 21.40
C LEU A 148 -5.31 12.29 21.98
N GLN A 149 -5.52 12.98 23.11
CA GLN A 149 -6.86 13.22 23.65
C GLN A 149 -7.77 13.92 22.63
N THR A 150 -7.25 14.93 21.92
CA THR A 150 -8.00 15.66 20.88
C THR A 150 -8.35 14.76 19.69
N ILE A 151 -7.47 13.83 19.29
CA ILE A 151 -7.78 12.82 18.25
C ILE A 151 -8.93 11.91 18.69
N MET A 152 -8.95 11.53 19.96
CA MET A 152 -10.04 10.73 20.52
C MET A 152 -11.36 11.53 20.53
N ASP A 153 -11.32 12.78 21.04
CA ASP A 153 -12.49 13.65 21.15
C ASP A 153 -13.08 14.02 19.77
N ALA A 154 -12.27 13.96 18.70
CA ALA A 154 -12.73 14.14 17.32
C ALA A 154 -13.67 13.02 16.83
N ASN A 155 -13.74 11.89 17.54
CA ASN A 155 -14.64 10.78 17.26
C ASN A 155 -15.69 10.66 18.38
N ALA A 156 -16.93 11.04 18.07
CA ALA A 156 -18.03 11.02 19.03
C ALA A 156 -18.50 9.61 19.45
N GLN A 157 -18.07 8.55 18.75
CA GLN A 157 -18.54 7.18 18.96
C GLN A 157 -17.73 6.39 20.00
N SER A 158 -16.55 6.87 20.41
CA SER A 158 -15.68 6.15 21.34
C SER A 158 -15.07 7.07 22.40
N HIS A 159 -14.96 6.55 23.61
CA HIS A 159 -14.25 7.18 24.74
C HIS A 159 -12.85 6.60 24.97
N LYS A 160 -12.34 5.83 24.00
CA LYS A 160 -10.98 5.28 24.02
C LYS A 160 -10.27 5.50 22.69
N LEU A 161 -8.95 5.61 22.76
CA LEU A 161 -8.05 5.62 21.62
C LEU A 161 -7.22 4.33 21.64
N ILE A 162 -7.09 3.63 20.52
CA ILE A 162 -6.20 2.45 20.46
C ILE A 162 -4.89 2.86 19.81
N ILE A 163 -3.76 2.58 20.46
CA ILE A 163 -2.43 2.80 19.92
C ILE A 163 -1.85 1.46 19.51
N PHE A 164 -1.61 1.27 18.22
CA PHE A 164 -0.93 0.10 17.68
C PHE A 164 0.55 0.42 17.46
N ASP A 165 1.39 -0.09 18.35
CA ASP A 165 2.83 -0.12 18.14
C ASP A 165 3.19 -1.37 17.35
N ALA A 166 3.74 -1.19 16.16
CA ALA A 166 4.09 -2.30 15.29
C ALA A 166 5.18 -3.21 15.88
N ARG A 167 5.96 -2.74 16.85
CA ARG A 167 7.15 -3.43 17.36
C ARG A 167 6.78 -4.59 18.26
N GLN A 168 7.81 -5.41 18.51
CA GLN A 168 7.86 -6.28 19.67
C GLN A 168 8.02 -5.45 20.93
N ASN A 169 7.34 -5.85 22.00
CA ASN A 169 7.43 -5.15 23.29
C ASN A 169 8.89 -5.00 23.76
N SER A 170 9.69 -6.07 23.68
CA SER A 170 11.13 -6.04 24.04
C SER A 170 11.96 -5.03 23.24
N VAL A 171 11.61 -4.83 21.97
CA VAL A 171 12.25 -3.83 21.11
C VAL A 171 11.80 -2.43 21.49
N ALA A 172 10.53 -2.24 21.87
CA ALA A 172 10.01 -0.97 22.36
C ALA A 172 10.70 -0.56 23.67
N ASP A 173 10.90 -1.50 24.61
CA ASP A 173 11.68 -1.28 25.84
C ASP A 173 13.15 -0.91 25.55
N THR A 174 13.78 -1.59 24.59
CA THR A 174 15.14 -1.24 24.15
C THR A 174 15.21 0.17 23.56
N ASN A 175 14.18 0.59 22.82
CA ASN A 175 14.10 1.96 22.31
C ASN A 175 13.88 2.97 23.45
N LYS A 176 13.06 2.63 24.44
CA LYS A 176 12.86 3.44 25.65
C LYS A 176 14.19 3.71 26.35
N ALA A 177 15.03 2.69 26.54
CA ALA A 177 16.37 2.86 27.11
C ALA A 177 17.28 3.79 26.29
N LYS A 178 17.05 3.90 24.98
CA LYS A 178 17.81 4.74 24.04
C LYS A 178 17.20 6.13 23.80
N GLY A 179 16.19 6.53 24.55
CA GLY A 179 15.56 7.86 24.43
C GLY A 179 14.24 7.89 23.66
N GLY A 180 13.85 6.79 22.99
CA GLY A 180 12.52 6.60 22.40
C GLY A 180 11.51 6.11 23.44
N GLY A 181 10.59 5.22 23.06
CA GLY A 181 9.65 4.59 23.99
C GLY A 181 8.26 4.37 23.42
N TYR A 182 7.26 4.33 24.29
CA TYR A 182 5.86 4.10 23.98
C TYR A 182 4.96 4.78 25.02
N GLU A 183 3.70 4.97 24.67
CA GLU A 183 2.66 5.61 25.46
C GLU A 183 2.24 4.73 26.65
N SER A 184 2.56 5.13 27.88
CA SER A 184 2.18 4.38 29.08
C SER A 184 0.76 4.72 29.54
N GLU A 185 0.07 3.75 30.15
CA GLU A 185 -1.30 3.93 30.68
C GLU A 185 -1.39 5.09 31.68
N GLY A 186 -0.34 5.33 32.47
CA GLY A 186 -0.31 6.45 33.43
C GLY A 186 -0.17 7.83 32.80
N ALA A 187 0.40 7.93 31.59
CA ALA A 187 0.52 9.18 30.85
C ALA A 187 -0.66 9.41 29.91
N TYR A 188 -1.21 8.33 29.35
CA TYR A 188 -2.30 8.35 28.37
C TYR A 188 -3.49 7.51 28.87
N PRO A 189 -4.25 7.99 29.87
CA PRO A 189 -5.25 7.17 30.58
C PRO A 189 -6.41 6.69 29.70
N ASN A 190 -6.72 7.39 28.61
CA ASN A 190 -7.78 7.01 27.67
C ASN A 190 -7.25 6.26 26.44
N ALA A 191 -5.95 5.93 26.42
CA ALA A 191 -5.32 5.18 25.35
C ALA A 191 -5.02 3.74 25.77
N GLU A 192 -5.32 2.78 24.89
CA GLU A 192 -4.94 1.38 25.05
C GLU A 192 -3.80 1.07 24.07
N LEU A 193 -2.63 0.71 24.60
CA LEU A 193 -1.46 0.36 23.80
C LEU A 193 -1.43 -1.13 23.48
N VAL A 194 -1.22 -1.44 22.20
CA VAL A 194 -1.15 -2.80 21.67
C VAL A 194 0.12 -2.98 20.86
N PHE A 195 0.96 -3.94 21.26
CA PHE A 195 2.10 -4.38 20.46
C PHE A 195 1.66 -5.41 19.40
N LEU A 196 2.11 -5.23 18.16
CA LEU A 196 1.84 -6.13 17.03
C LEU A 196 2.95 -7.15 16.79
N GLU A 197 4.07 -7.03 17.52
CA GLU A 197 5.19 -7.98 17.50
C GLU A 197 5.92 -8.10 16.15
N ILE A 198 5.78 -7.13 15.24
CA ILE A 198 6.42 -7.16 13.92
C ILE A 198 7.91 -6.79 14.05
N HIS A 199 8.76 -7.69 13.57
CA HIS A 199 10.21 -7.57 13.66
C HIS A 199 10.78 -6.41 12.81
N ASN A 200 12.05 -6.06 13.05
CA ASN A 200 12.71 -4.95 12.37
C ASN A 200 13.23 -5.31 10.96
N ILE A 201 13.79 -4.31 10.28
CA ILE A 201 14.28 -4.41 8.90
C ILE A 201 15.35 -5.50 8.70
N HIS A 202 16.17 -5.80 9.71
CA HIS A 202 17.26 -6.76 9.61
C HIS A 202 16.73 -8.20 9.57
N VAL A 203 15.70 -8.48 10.37
CA VAL A 203 15.01 -9.77 10.38
C VAL A 203 14.34 -10.03 9.03
N MET A 204 13.70 -9.01 8.44
CA MET A 204 13.04 -9.15 7.13
C MET A 204 14.05 -9.37 6.00
N ARG A 205 15.21 -8.69 6.04
CA ARG A 205 16.30 -8.93 5.10
C ARG A 205 16.80 -10.38 5.18
N GLU A 206 17.03 -10.86 6.39
CA GLU A 206 17.52 -12.22 6.62
C GLU A 206 16.51 -13.28 6.18
N SER A 207 15.23 -13.06 6.44
CA SER A 207 14.15 -13.92 5.97
C SER A 207 14.12 -14.05 4.45
N LEU A 208 14.21 -12.92 3.72
CA LEU A 208 14.26 -12.94 2.26
C LEU A 208 15.54 -13.59 1.72
N ARG A 209 16.68 -13.39 2.40
CA ARG A 209 17.94 -14.05 2.04
C ARG A 209 17.79 -15.57 2.08
N LYS A 210 17.26 -16.11 3.19
CA LYS A 210 16.95 -17.55 3.32
C LYS A 210 15.96 -18.02 2.26
N LEU A 211 14.91 -17.24 1.98
CA LEU A 211 13.95 -17.56 0.94
C LEU A 211 14.61 -17.66 -0.44
N LYS A 212 15.50 -16.73 -0.79
CA LYS A 212 16.25 -16.77 -2.05
C LYS A 212 17.07 -18.06 -2.18
N GLU A 213 17.71 -18.50 -1.11
CA GLU A 213 18.57 -19.70 -1.12
C GLU A 213 17.79 -20.99 -1.40
N ILE A 214 16.53 -21.09 -0.95
CA ILE A 214 15.73 -22.30 -1.14
C ILE A 214 14.98 -22.32 -2.48
N VAL A 215 14.77 -21.15 -3.11
CA VAL A 215 14.03 -21.05 -4.39
C VAL A 215 14.93 -20.96 -5.63
N TYR A 216 16.21 -20.61 -5.48
CA TYR A 216 17.13 -20.42 -6.60
C TYR A 216 18.56 -20.92 -6.29
N PRO A 217 19.23 -21.64 -7.20
CA PRO A 217 18.79 -21.98 -8.57
C PRO A 217 17.90 -23.23 -8.66
N THR A 218 17.98 -24.11 -7.66
CA THR A 218 17.30 -25.40 -7.65
C THR A 218 16.49 -25.55 -6.38
N ILE A 219 15.28 -26.07 -6.50
CA ILE A 219 14.39 -26.35 -5.38
C ILE A 219 14.56 -27.80 -4.94
N ASP A 220 14.71 -28.01 -3.64
CA ASP A 220 14.56 -29.34 -3.03
C ASP A 220 13.07 -29.63 -2.81
N GLU A 221 12.47 -30.38 -3.73
CA GLU A 221 11.06 -30.75 -3.69
C GLU A 221 10.71 -31.59 -2.45
N THR A 222 11.63 -32.41 -1.95
CA THR A 222 11.38 -33.30 -0.81
C THR A 222 11.25 -32.56 0.52
N ARG A 223 11.90 -31.39 0.63
CA ARG A 223 11.92 -30.55 1.83
C ARG A 223 11.26 -29.19 1.59
N TRP A 224 10.50 -29.02 0.52
CA TRP A 224 9.94 -27.73 0.10
C TRP A 224 9.23 -27.01 1.24
N LEU A 225 8.23 -27.65 1.85
CA LEU A 225 7.42 -27.03 2.91
C LEU A 225 8.25 -26.68 4.15
N SER A 226 9.10 -27.60 4.61
CA SER A 226 9.98 -27.34 5.77
C SER A 226 11.01 -26.26 5.50
N ASN A 227 11.53 -26.19 4.26
CA ASN A 227 12.48 -25.17 3.86
C ASN A 227 11.80 -23.80 3.83
N VAL A 228 10.61 -23.68 3.23
CA VAL A 228 9.82 -22.44 3.22
C VAL A 228 9.51 -21.99 4.64
N ASP A 229 9.06 -22.89 5.52
CA ASP A 229 8.77 -22.59 6.92
C ASP A 229 10.01 -22.05 7.67
N SER A 230 11.20 -22.64 7.44
CA SER A 230 12.46 -22.22 8.06
C SER A 230 12.93 -20.80 7.69
N THR A 231 12.36 -20.20 6.64
CA THR A 231 12.62 -18.80 6.26
C THR A 231 11.83 -17.82 7.13
N HIS A 232 10.73 -18.28 7.72
CA HIS A 232 9.70 -17.47 8.39
C HIS A 232 9.06 -16.39 7.51
N TRP A 233 9.24 -16.41 6.19
CA TRP A 233 8.72 -15.37 5.31
C TRP A 233 7.20 -15.24 5.42
N LEU A 234 6.47 -16.36 5.29
CA LEU A 234 5.01 -16.39 5.41
C LEU A 234 4.53 -16.04 6.82
N GLU A 235 5.32 -16.32 7.85
CA GLU A 235 5.01 -15.90 9.22
C GLU A 235 5.07 -14.38 9.34
N TYR A 236 6.07 -13.71 8.74
CA TYR A 236 6.11 -12.24 8.74
C TYR A 236 5.00 -11.60 7.90
N ILE A 237 4.62 -12.21 6.77
CA ILE A 237 3.44 -11.78 5.98
C ILE A 237 2.16 -11.93 6.83
N ARG A 238 2.01 -13.06 7.53
CA ARG A 238 0.88 -13.30 8.46
C ARG A 238 0.80 -12.24 9.54
N MET A 239 1.92 -11.89 10.18
CA MET A 239 1.96 -10.88 11.24
C MET A 239 1.52 -9.49 10.73
N LEU A 240 1.95 -9.10 9.52
CA LEU A 240 1.55 -7.84 8.90
C LEU A 240 0.04 -7.81 8.60
N LEU A 241 -0.49 -8.85 7.95
CA LEU A 241 -1.92 -8.96 7.66
C LEU A 241 -2.76 -9.01 8.94
N ALA A 242 -2.34 -9.77 9.95
CA ALA A 242 -3.02 -9.83 11.24
C ALA A 242 -3.04 -8.47 11.93
N GLY A 243 -1.92 -7.74 11.92
CA GLY A 243 -1.85 -6.37 12.45
C GLY A 243 -2.80 -5.42 11.73
N ALA A 244 -2.82 -5.44 10.40
CA ALA A 244 -3.71 -4.61 9.59
C ALA A 244 -5.20 -4.96 9.80
N VAL A 245 -5.54 -6.25 9.91
CA VAL A 245 -6.91 -6.70 10.25
C VAL A 245 -7.34 -6.17 11.61
N ARG A 246 -6.46 -6.18 12.63
CA ARG A 246 -6.78 -5.61 13.96
C ARG A 246 -7.05 -4.11 13.89
N ILE A 247 -6.29 -3.38 13.08
CA ILE A 247 -6.49 -1.95 12.86
C ILE A 247 -7.84 -1.71 12.16
N ALA A 248 -8.09 -2.42 11.06
CA ALA A 248 -9.34 -2.30 10.30
C ALA A 248 -10.58 -2.69 11.14
N ASP A 249 -10.50 -3.75 11.94
CA ASP A 249 -11.58 -4.18 12.84
C ASP A 249 -11.89 -3.14 13.93
N LYS A 250 -10.87 -2.49 14.51
CA LYS A 250 -11.12 -1.42 15.50
C LYS A 250 -11.79 -0.19 14.91
N ILE A 251 -11.50 0.11 13.66
CA ILE A 251 -12.13 1.21 12.92
C ILE A 251 -13.56 0.85 12.52
N GLU A 252 -13.75 -0.30 11.87
CA GLU A 252 -15.02 -0.71 11.29
C GLU A 252 -15.99 -1.29 12.31
N SER A 253 -15.59 -2.30 13.08
CA SER A 253 -16.46 -2.94 14.07
C SER A 253 -16.49 -2.13 15.37
N GLY A 254 -15.31 -1.65 15.80
CA GLY A 254 -15.16 -0.93 17.06
C GLY A 254 -15.54 0.55 17.00
N LYS A 255 -15.72 1.12 15.80
CA LYS A 255 -15.95 2.57 15.56
C LYS A 255 -14.97 3.46 16.35
N THR A 256 -13.76 2.97 16.56
CA THR A 256 -12.76 3.57 17.45
C THR A 256 -11.57 4.07 16.65
N SER A 257 -11.14 5.32 16.91
CA SER A 257 -9.95 5.88 16.28
C SER A 257 -8.68 5.19 16.77
N VAL A 258 -7.68 5.13 15.89
CA VAL A 258 -6.43 4.43 16.14
C VAL A 258 -5.22 5.29 15.78
N VAL A 259 -4.14 5.12 16.55
CA VAL A 259 -2.82 5.67 16.25
C VAL A 259 -1.90 4.52 15.90
N VAL A 260 -1.24 4.56 14.75
CA VAL A 260 -0.32 3.52 14.30
C VAL A 260 1.09 4.08 14.28
N HIS A 261 2.01 3.46 15.00
CA HIS A 261 3.42 3.84 14.94
C HIS A 261 4.34 2.63 15.07
N CYS A 262 5.63 2.90 14.93
CA CYS A 262 6.70 1.96 15.24
C CYS A 262 7.86 2.77 15.85
N SER A 263 9.12 2.47 15.53
CA SER A 263 10.25 3.33 15.90
C SER A 263 10.19 4.66 15.12
N ASP A 264 10.41 4.61 13.81
CA ASP A 264 10.56 5.80 12.97
C ASP A 264 9.26 6.20 12.23
N GLY A 265 8.25 5.34 12.16
CA GLY A 265 6.97 5.67 11.52
C GLY A 265 6.96 5.65 9.99
N TRP A 266 7.97 5.06 9.33
CA TRP A 266 8.08 5.03 7.85
C TRP A 266 8.22 3.63 7.22
N ASP A 267 8.40 2.57 8.01
CA ASP A 267 8.50 1.18 7.51
C ASP A 267 7.21 0.41 7.84
N ARG A 268 7.18 -0.26 9.00
CA ARG A 268 6.01 -1.03 9.47
C ARG A 268 4.74 -0.21 9.56
N THR A 269 4.85 1.06 9.95
CA THR A 269 3.70 1.97 9.98
C THR A 269 3.10 2.16 8.58
N ALA A 270 3.91 2.33 7.53
CA ALA A 270 3.42 2.44 6.16
C ALA A 270 2.77 1.14 5.68
N GLN A 271 3.35 -0.01 6.03
CA GLN A 271 2.74 -1.33 5.75
C GLN A 271 1.35 -1.44 6.38
N LEU A 272 1.25 -1.12 7.68
CA LEU A 272 0.01 -1.28 8.45
C LEU A 272 -1.09 -0.31 8.02
N THR A 273 -0.78 0.98 7.86
CA THR A 273 -1.79 1.96 7.46
C THR A 273 -2.29 1.67 6.05
N ALA A 274 -1.39 1.40 5.10
CA ALA A 274 -1.78 1.11 3.71
C ALA A 274 -2.62 -0.18 3.60
N LEU A 275 -2.25 -1.25 4.32
CA LEU A 275 -3.03 -2.50 4.33
C LEU A 275 -4.40 -2.32 4.98
N ALA A 276 -4.49 -1.62 6.11
CA ALA A 276 -5.77 -1.33 6.74
C ALA A 276 -6.66 -0.46 5.85
N MET A 277 -6.08 0.54 5.17
CA MET A 277 -6.79 1.39 4.21
C MET A 277 -7.32 0.59 3.01
N LEU A 278 -6.57 -0.40 2.51
CA LEU A 278 -7.06 -1.33 1.47
C LEU A 278 -8.24 -2.17 1.95
N MET A 279 -8.20 -2.62 3.21
CA MET A 279 -9.28 -3.38 3.81
C MET A 279 -10.54 -2.53 3.93
N LEU A 280 -10.41 -1.27 4.33
CA LEU A 280 -11.54 -0.38 4.66
C LEU A 280 -12.13 0.34 3.44
N ASP A 281 -11.30 0.81 2.51
CA ASP A 281 -11.72 1.73 1.46
C ASP A 281 -11.55 1.12 0.06
N SER A 282 -12.68 0.81 -0.58
CA SER A 282 -12.74 0.25 -1.93
C SER A 282 -12.06 1.12 -2.99
N TYR A 283 -11.93 2.44 -2.77
CA TYR A 283 -11.21 3.31 -3.69
C TYR A 283 -9.77 2.84 -3.90
N TYR A 284 -9.05 2.50 -2.83
CA TYR A 284 -7.64 2.08 -2.92
C TYR A 284 -7.46 0.70 -3.59
N ARG A 285 -8.54 -0.01 -3.90
CA ARG A 285 -8.53 -1.29 -4.63
C ARG A 285 -8.68 -1.10 -6.15
N THR A 286 -8.99 0.11 -6.60
CA THR A 286 -8.88 0.51 -8.01
C THR A 286 -7.41 0.67 -8.41
N ILE A 287 -7.07 0.57 -9.70
CA ILE A 287 -5.71 0.83 -10.21
C ILE A 287 -5.26 2.22 -9.74
N LYS A 288 -6.02 3.26 -10.11
CA LYS A 288 -5.70 4.64 -9.74
C LYS A 288 -5.64 4.85 -8.22
N GLY A 289 -6.57 4.27 -7.47
CA GLY A 289 -6.59 4.40 -6.03
C GLY A 289 -5.39 3.73 -5.37
N PHE A 290 -4.92 2.59 -5.88
CA PHE A 290 -3.71 1.93 -5.38
C PHE A 290 -2.44 2.74 -5.68
N GLU A 291 -2.36 3.36 -6.85
CA GLU A 291 -1.30 4.31 -7.19
C GLU A 291 -1.29 5.50 -6.23
N VAL A 292 -2.47 6.07 -5.93
CA VAL A 292 -2.64 7.13 -4.92
C VAL A 292 -2.24 6.64 -3.52
N LEU A 293 -2.59 5.41 -3.15
CA LEU A 293 -2.21 4.83 -1.86
C LEU A 293 -0.68 4.78 -1.71
N ILE A 294 0.03 4.35 -2.76
CA ILE A 294 1.50 4.31 -2.77
C ILE A 294 2.09 5.73 -2.72
N GLU A 295 1.63 6.64 -3.58
CA GLU A 295 2.11 8.03 -3.59
C GLU A 295 1.86 8.74 -2.25
N LYS A 296 0.75 8.44 -1.58
CA LYS A 296 0.40 8.96 -0.26
C LYS A 296 1.20 8.27 0.85
N GLU A 297 0.86 7.03 1.19
CA GLU A 297 1.28 6.35 2.43
C GLU A 297 2.74 5.90 2.43
N TRP A 298 3.34 5.74 1.25
CA TRP A 298 4.73 5.32 1.10
C TRP A 298 5.63 6.46 0.70
N ILE A 299 5.32 7.11 -0.42
CA ILE A 299 6.22 8.12 -1.01
C ILE A 299 6.15 9.44 -0.23
N SER A 300 4.98 10.06 -0.13
CA SER A 300 4.85 11.37 0.53
C SER A 300 5.16 11.31 2.03
N PHE A 301 4.81 10.18 2.66
CA PHE A 301 5.12 9.90 4.06
C PHE A 301 6.55 9.41 4.32
N GLY A 302 7.41 9.39 3.32
CA GLY A 302 8.86 9.27 3.50
C GLY A 302 9.35 7.86 3.84
N HIS A 303 8.75 6.83 3.25
CA HIS A 303 9.43 5.53 3.16
C HIS A 303 10.74 5.72 2.39
N ARG A 304 11.85 5.26 3.00
CA ARG A 304 13.20 5.53 2.49
C ARG A 304 13.58 4.59 1.34
N PHE A 305 12.88 4.67 0.21
CA PHE A 305 13.05 3.76 -0.92
C PHE A 305 14.50 3.65 -1.39
N ALA A 306 15.17 4.80 -1.63
CA ALA A 306 16.56 4.79 -2.09
C ALA A 306 17.50 4.03 -1.16
N MET A 307 17.35 4.22 0.16
CA MET A 307 18.12 3.52 1.18
C MET A 307 17.71 2.04 1.34
N ARG A 308 16.41 1.73 1.35
CA ARG A 308 15.90 0.37 1.56
C ARG A 308 16.24 -0.55 0.39
N VAL A 309 16.36 0.00 -0.81
CA VAL A 309 16.73 -0.74 -2.03
C VAL A 309 18.24 -0.68 -2.31
N GLY A 310 18.86 0.47 -2.08
CA GLY A 310 20.24 0.77 -2.50
C GLY A 310 20.33 1.05 -4.00
N HIS A 311 19.58 2.03 -4.49
CA HIS A 311 19.54 2.35 -5.93
C HIS A 311 20.89 2.81 -6.44
N GLY A 312 21.51 2.01 -7.32
CA GLY A 312 22.76 2.35 -7.97
C GLY A 312 23.97 2.45 -7.02
N ASP A 313 23.85 1.88 -5.83
CA ASP A 313 24.88 1.84 -4.79
C ASP A 313 25.49 0.44 -4.72
N ASP A 314 26.82 0.35 -4.69
CA ASP A 314 27.60 -0.90 -4.69
C ASP A 314 27.81 -1.53 -3.31
N ASP A 315 27.45 -0.85 -2.22
CA ASP A 315 27.47 -1.41 -0.86
C ASP A 315 26.30 -2.37 -0.64
N HIS A 316 26.44 -3.57 -1.22
CA HIS A 316 25.47 -4.64 -1.08
C HIS A 316 25.33 -5.17 0.37
N ALA A 317 26.25 -4.79 1.28
CA ALA A 317 26.26 -5.21 2.68
C ALA A 317 25.54 -4.22 3.62
N ASP A 318 25.11 -3.06 3.09
CA ASP A 318 24.41 -2.03 3.85
C ASP A 318 23.25 -2.62 4.68
N ALA A 319 23.35 -2.42 5.99
CA ALA A 319 22.40 -2.90 6.97
C ALA A 319 21.05 -2.18 6.92
N ASP A 320 20.91 -1.09 6.16
CA ASP A 320 19.65 -0.40 5.94
C ASP A 320 18.82 -0.96 4.78
N ARG A 321 19.41 -1.81 3.91
CA ARG A 321 18.66 -2.47 2.82
C ARG A 321 17.69 -3.52 3.38
N SER A 322 16.42 -3.46 2.99
CA SER A 322 15.39 -4.37 3.51
C SER A 322 14.12 -4.40 2.64
N PRO A 323 13.45 -5.56 2.49
CA PRO A 323 12.34 -5.75 1.55
C PRO A 323 10.98 -5.28 2.10
N ILE A 324 10.91 -4.10 2.72
CA ILE A 324 9.71 -3.62 3.42
C ILE A 324 8.54 -3.36 2.44
N PHE A 325 8.80 -2.66 1.33
CA PHE A 325 7.79 -2.45 0.29
C PHE A 325 7.41 -3.76 -0.43
N LEU A 326 8.38 -4.67 -0.61
CA LEU A 326 8.09 -6.00 -1.17
C LEU A 326 7.13 -6.80 -0.29
N GLN A 327 7.32 -6.81 1.04
CA GLN A 327 6.39 -7.46 1.96
C GLN A 327 4.98 -6.86 1.89
N PHE A 328 4.87 -5.55 1.68
CA PHE A 328 3.57 -4.91 1.48
C PHE A 328 2.90 -5.42 0.20
N ILE A 329 3.60 -5.43 -0.93
CA ILE A 329 3.04 -5.92 -2.18
C ILE A 329 2.69 -7.42 -2.10
N ASP A 330 3.48 -8.23 -1.39
CA ASP A 330 3.13 -9.63 -1.09
C ASP A 330 1.81 -9.70 -0.30
N CYS A 331 1.66 -8.94 0.80
CA CYS A 331 0.40 -8.87 1.55
C CYS A 331 -0.79 -8.46 0.66
N VAL A 332 -0.60 -7.52 -0.27
CA VAL A 332 -1.63 -7.13 -1.25
C VAL A 332 -1.97 -8.30 -2.15
N TRP A 333 -0.96 -9.01 -2.68
CA TRP A 333 -1.16 -10.21 -3.48
C TRP A 333 -1.95 -11.28 -2.71
N GLN A 334 -1.64 -11.54 -1.43
CA GLN A 334 -2.42 -12.46 -0.59
C GLN A 334 -3.91 -12.07 -0.53
N MET A 335 -4.21 -10.77 -0.42
CA MET A 335 -5.61 -10.30 -0.45
C MET A 335 -6.25 -10.50 -1.83
N THR A 336 -5.53 -10.29 -2.93
CA THR A 336 -6.06 -10.58 -4.27
C THR A 336 -6.38 -12.07 -4.47
N LYS A 337 -5.64 -12.96 -3.81
CA LYS A 337 -5.88 -14.40 -3.82
C LYS A 337 -7.15 -14.79 -3.07
N GLN A 338 -7.37 -14.19 -1.90
CA GLN A 338 -8.56 -14.46 -1.08
C GLN A 338 -9.81 -13.75 -1.60
N PHE A 339 -9.65 -12.61 -2.29
CA PHE A 339 -10.75 -11.79 -2.83
C PHE A 339 -10.57 -11.49 -4.33
N PRO A 340 -10.74 -12.50 -5.21
CA PRO A 340 -10.38 -12.41 -6.63
C PRO A 340 -11.17 -11.36 -7.44
N ALA A 341 -12.30 -10.87 -6.92
CA ALA A 341 -13.13 -9.86 -7.57
C ALA A 341 -13.02 -8.46 -6.94
N ALA A 342 -12.28 -8.30 -5.84
CA ALA A 342 -12.30 -7.05 -5.06
C ALA A 342 -11.29 -5.99 -5.52
N PHE A 343 -10.32 -6.37 -6.35
CA PHE A 343 -9.24 -5.50 -6.84
C PHE A 343 -9.33 -5.34 -8.35
N GLU A 344 -9.24 -4.10 -8.82
CA GLU A 344 -9.26 -3.76 -10.25
C GLU A 344 -7.97 -4.16 -10.95
N PHE A 345 -6.85 -4.13 -10.22
CA PHE A 345 -5.56 -4.56 -10.75
C PHE A 345 -5.36 -6.07 -10.64
N ASN A 346 -4.58 -6.63 -11.57
CA ASN A 346 -4.20 -8.03 -11.60
C ASN A 346 -2.78 -8.27 -11.03
N GLU A 347 -2.33 -9.52 -11.06
CA GLU A 347 -0.99 -9.89 -10.55
C GLU A 347 0.16 -9.26 -11.34
N LEU A 348 0.00 -9.07 -12.66
CA LEU A 348 1.02 -8.46 -13.50
C LEU A 348 1.32 -7.03 -13.03
N PHE A 349 0.29 -6.26 -12.69
CA PHE A 349 0.45 -4.91 -12.13
C PHE A 349 1.35 -4.90 -10.88
N LEU A 350 1.13 -5.82 -9.94
CA LEU A 350 1.94 -5.93 -8.73
C LEU A 350 3.39 -6.33 -9.04
N ILE A 351 3.60 -7.28 -9.95
CA ILE A 351 4.95 -7.69 -10.39
C ILE A 351 5.66 -6.54 -11.10
N THR A 352 4.98 -5.81 -11.98
CA THR A 352 5.52 -4.65 -12.70
C THR A 352 5.94 -3.53 -11.75
N ILE A 353 5.18 -3.29 -10.68
CA ILE A 353 5.58 -2.35 -9.61
C ILE A 353 6.90 -2.81 -8.97
N LEU A 354 7.04 -4.10 -8.65
CA LEU A 354 8.25 -4.64 -8.02
C LEU A 354 9.46 -4.70 -8.96
N ASP A 355 9.26 -4.95 -10.26
CA ASP A 355 10.33 -4.87 -11.24
C ASP A 355 10.82 -3.42 -11.37
N HIS A 356 9.90 -2.46 -11.39
CA HIS A 356 10.26 -1.06 -11.50
C HIS A 356 10.73 -0.40 -10.20
N LEU A 357 10.46 -1.02 -9.04
CA LEU A 357 11.12 -0.71 -7.79
C LEU A 357 12.64 -0.81 -7.94
N TYR A 358 13.16 -1.85 -8.60
CA TYR A 358 14.61 -2.04 -8.74
C TYR A 358 15.19 -1.42 -10.01
N SER A 359 14.40 -1.28 -11.07
CA SER A 359 14.91 -0.89 -12.40
C SER A 359 15.55 0.49 -12.48
N CYS A 360 15.12 1.43 -11.63
CA CYS A 360 15.44 2.86 -11.76
C CYS A 360 15.17 3.42 -13.16
N LEU A 361 14.19 2.86 -13.89
CA LEU A 361 13.70 3.38 -15.17
C LEU A 361 12.82 4.62 -14.99
N PHE A 362 12.03 4.62 -13.91
CA PHE A 362 11.11 5.68 -13.55
C PHE A 362 11.58 6.38 -12.26
N GLY A 363 11.17 7.62 -12.06
CA GLY A 363 11.46 8.37 -10.84
C GLY A 363 10.61 8.00 -9.63
N THR A 364 9.55 7.20 -9.83
CA THR A 364 8.49 6.96 -8.83
C THR A 364 9.01 6.45 -7.48
N PHE A 365 10.04 5.60 -7.47
CA PHE A 365 10.59 5.04 -6.24
C PHE A 365 11.97 5.60 -5.88
N LEU A 366 12.38 6.73 -6.48
CA LEU A 366 13.64 7.39 -6.13
C LEU A 366 13.50 8.27 -4.88
N CYS A 367 14.66 8.60 -4.30
CA CYS A 367 14.84 9.40 -3.07
C CYS A 367 14.23 8.73 -1.82
N ASN A 368 14.27 9.43 -0.68
CA ASN A 368 13.79 8.91 0.60
C ASN A 368 12.60 9.68 1.20
N CYS A 369 12.30 10.88 0.71
CA CYS A 369 11.13 11.65 1.14
C CYS A 369 10.69 12.67 0.07
N GLU A 370 9.52 13.27 0.28
CA GLU A 370 8.96 14.29 -0.62
C GLU A 370 9.91 15.49 -0.80
N LYS A 371 10.52 15.98 0.28
CA LYS A 371 11.48 17.10 0.25
C LYS A 371 12.68 16.82 -0.66
N GLU A 372 13.27 15.63 -0.57
CA GLU A 372 14.38 15.22 -1.45
C GLU A 372 13.93 15.17 -2.92
N ARG A 373 12.74 14.63 -3.20
CA ARG A 373 12.21 14.54 -4.57
C ARG A 373 11.96 15.91 -5.20
N LEU A 374 11.53 16.89 -4.40
CA LEU A 374 11.39 18.27 -4.86
C LEU A 374 12.75 18.90 -5.15
N LYS A 375 13.73 18.70 -4.26
CA LYS A 375 15.10 19.21 -4.45
C LYS A 375 15.75 18.65 -5.72
N GLU A 376 15.57 17.36 -5.98
CA GLU A 376 16.11 16.70 -7.18
C GLU A 376 15.24 16.91 -8.43
N GLU A 377 14.11 17.63 -8.30
CA GLU A 377 13.14 17.90 -9.37
C GLU A 377 12.68 16.61 -10.09
N VAL A 378 12.44 15.54 -9.32
CA VAL A 378 12.16 14.20 -9.86
C VAL A 378 10.97 14.24 -10.83
N SER A 379 9.91 14.97 -10.50
CA SER A 379 8.69 15.03 -11.31
C SER A 379 8.84 15.75 -12.65
N THR A 380 9.86 16.61 -12.80
CA THR A 380 10.12 17.33 -14.06
C THR A 380 11.25 16.69 -14.86
N LYS A 381 12.21 16.03 -14.19
CA LYS A 381 13.40 15.42 -14.82
C LYS A 381 13.27 13.93 -15.10
N THR A 382 12.23 13.27 -14.62
CA THR A 382 12.03 11.83 -14.82
C THR A 382 10.57 11.52 -15.16
N ILE A 383 10.32 10.30 -15.63
CA ILE A 383 8.98 9.80 -15.95
C ILE A 383 8.43 9.00 -14.76
N SER A 384 7.14 9.14 -14.49
CA SER A 384 6.43 8.34 -13.49
C SER A 384 6.10 6.96 -14.03
N LEU A 385 6.23 5.92 -13.20
CA LEU A 385 5.77 4.57 -13.48
C LEU A 385 4.27 4.57 -13.86
N TRP A 386 3.47 5.41 -13.23
CA TRP A 386 2.04 5.50 -13.49
C TRP A 386 1.75 6.05 -14.89
N SER A 387 2.67 6.80 -15.51
CA SER A 387 2.55 7.20 -16.91
C SER A 387 2.56 5.98 -17.84
N TYR A 388 3.44 5.02 -17.56
CA TYR A 388 3.55 3.78 -18.31
C TYR A 388 2.33 2.88 -18.08
N ILE A 389 2.00 2.61 -16.81
CA ILE A 389 0.89 1.72 -16.44
C ILE A 389 -0.45 2.23 -16.99
N ASN A 390 -0.77 3.50 -16.73
CA ASN A 390 -2.05 4.08 -17.14
C ASN A 390 -2.18 4.31 -18.65
N SER A 391 -1.10 4.15 -19.42
CA SER A 391 -1.16 4.17 -20.88
C SER A 391 -1.55 2.81 -21.49
N GLN A 392 -1.64 1.75 -20.68
CA GLN A 392 -1.97 0.38 -21.13
C GLN A 392 -2.79 -0.41 -20.09
N LEU A 393 -3.83 0.21 -19.55
CA LEU A 393 -4.67 -0.35 -18.48
C LEU A 393 -5.21 -1.75 -18.76
N ASP A 394 -5.47 -2.10 -20.02
CA ASP A 394 -5.98 -3.43 -20.41
C ASP A 394 -5.03 -4.58 -20.00
N GLU A 395 -3.72 -4.33 -19.87
CA GLU A 395 -2.76 -5.35 -19.41
C GLU A 395 -2.83 -5.59 -17.91
N PHE A 396 -3.24 -4.58 -17.16
CA PHE A 396 -3.19 -4.52 -15.71
C PHE A 396 -4.56 -4.74 -15.06
N THR A 397 -5.63 -4.72 -15.85
CA THR A 397 -6.99 -4.86 -15.35
C THR A 397 -7.35 -6.32 -15.07
N ASN A 398 -8.05 -6.52 -13.96
CA ASN A 398 -8.65 -7.78 -13.57
C ASN A 398 -10.07 -7.89 -14.18
N PRO A 399 -10.33 -8.84 -15.10
CA PRO A 399 -11.63 -9.01 -15.72
C PRO A 399 -12.75 -9.38 -14.75
N PHE A 400 -12.41 -9.89 -13.56
CA PHE A 400 -13.37 -10.27 -12.53
C PHE A 400 -13.68 -9.15 -11.55
N TYR A 401 -13.06 -7.98 -11.69
CA TYR A 401 -13.28 -6.88 -10.78
C TYR A 401 -14.75 -6.45 -10.74
N VAL A 402 -15.26 -6.36 -9.51
CA VAL A 402 -16.57 -5.80 -9.16
C VAL A 402 -16.36 -4.73 -8.10
N ASN A 403 -16.86 -3.53 -8.38
CA ASN A 403 -16.83 -2.44 -7.42
C ASN A 403 -17.93 -2.66 -6.36
N TYR A 404 -17.56 -3.25 -5.23
CA TYR A 404 -18.41 -3.30 -4.04
C TYR A 404 -18.13 -2.09 -3.17
N GLU A 405 -18.86 -1.00 -3.42
CA GLU A 405 -18.77 0.21 -2.60
C GLU A 405 -19.00 -0.11 -1.12
N ASN A 406 -18.16 0.44 -0.26
CA ASN A 406 -18.24 0.34 1.21
C ASN A 406 -18.11 -1.08 1.79
N HIS A 407 -17.71 -2.09 1.00
CA HIS A 407 -17.46 -3.43 1.53
C HIS A 407 -16.06 -3.54 2.14
N VAL A 408 -15.97 -3.83 3.44
CA VAL A 408 -14.69 -4.06 4.14
C VAL A 408 -14.17 -5.48 3.90
N LEU A 409 -12.88 -5.61 3.59
CA LEU A 409 -12.22 -6.92 3.42
C LEU A 409 -11.52 -7.34 4.70
N TYR A 410 -11.79 -8.57 5.15
CA TYR A 410 -11.08 -9.20 6.28
C TYR A 410 -10.33 -10.44 5.80
N PRO A 411 -9.08 -10.32 5.33
CA PRO A 411 -8.30 -11.49 4.95
C PRO A 411 -8.02 -12.38 6.17
N VAL A 412 -7.98 -13.68 5.94
CA VAL A 412 -7.61 -14.67 6.94
C VAL A 412 -6.09 -14.69 7.08
N ALA A 413 -5.57 -14.08 8.14
CA ALA A 413 -4.15 -14.05 8.48
C ALA A 413 -3.70 -15.35 9.19
N SER A 414 -3.75 -16.47 8.46
CA SER A 414 -3.34 -17.80 8.95
C SER A 414 -2.37 -18.43 7.96
N LEU A 415 -1.34 -19.13 8.45
CA LEU A 415 -0.39 -19.86 7.59
C LEU A 415 -1.09 -20.89 6.67
N ASN A 416 -2.28 -21.37 7.05
CA ASN A 416 -3.07 -22.30 6.23
C ASN A 416 -3.76 -21.62 5.03
N HIS A 417 -3.84 -20.29 5.01
CA HIS A 417 -4.53 -19.50 3.98
C HIS A 417 -3.57 -18.58 3.21
N LEU A 418 -2.30 -18.53 3.61
CA LEU A 418 -1.27 -17.77 2.92
C LEU A 418 -0.48 -18.71 2.01
N GLU A 419 -0.21 -18.22 0.81
CA GLU A 419 0.54 -18.96 -0.20
C GLU A 419 1.91 -18.31 -0.39
N LEU A 420 2.95 -19.09 -0.73
CA LEU A 420 4.16 -18.48 -1.26
C LEU A 420 3.85 -17.91 -2.66
N TRP A 421 4.20 -16.66 -2.91
CA TRP A 421 4.00 -16.02 -4.21
C TRP A 421 4.96 -16.57 -5.27
N VAL A 422 4.65 -17.77 -5.80
CA VAL A 422 5.48 -18.51 -6.74
C VAL A 422 5.81 -17.69 -7.99
N ASN A 423 4.81 -16.96 -8.51
CA ASN A 423 4.93 -16.14 -9.72
C ASN A 423 5.85 -14.92 -9.57
N TYR A 424 6.25 -14.57 -8.34
CA TYR A 424 7.28 -13.57 -8.10
C TYR A 424 8.59 -14.22 -7.63
N TYR A 425 8.55 -14.99 -6.54
CA TYR A 425 9.75 -15.52 -5.90
C TYR A 425 10.46 -16.63 -6.70
N VAL A 426 9.72 -17.36 -7.54
CA VAL A 426 10.20 -18.56 -8.23
C VAL A 426 10.08 -18.43 -9.76
N ARG A 427 9.77 -17.22 -10.27
CA ARG A 427 9.46 -16.95 -11.69
C ARG A 427 10.56 -17.28 -12.69
N TRP A 428 11.79 -17.45 -12.22
CA TRP A 428 12.94 -17.82 -13.05
C TRP A 428 13.10 -19.32 -13.24
N ASN A 429 12.44 -20.15 -12.41
CA ASN A 429 12.48 -21.60 -12.56
C ASN A 429 11.50 -22.03 -13.66
N PRO A 430 11.97 -22.60 -14.79
CA PRO A 430 11.10 -22.97 -15.90
C PRO A 430 10.05 -24.03 -15.57
N ARG A 431 10.26 -24.83 -14.51
CA ARG A 431 9.32 -25.89 -14.09
C ARG A 431 8.20 -25.36 -13.20
N MET A 432 8.45 -24.27 -12.48
CA MET A 432 7.49 -23.71 -11.51
C MET A 432 6.71 -22.53 -12.05
N ARG A 433 7.29 -21.78 -13.00
CA ARG A 433 6.58 -20.67 -13.62
C ARG A 433 5.42 -21.16 -14.51
N PRO A 434 4.31 -20.41 -14.59
CA PRO A 434 3.28 -20.65 -15.58
C PRO A 434 3.87 -20.67 -17.00
N GLN A 435 3.54 -21.69 -17.79
CA GLN A 435 4.03 -21.80 -19.18
C GLN A 435 3.33 -20.81 -20.12
N VAL A 436 2.09 -20.46 -19.79
CA VAL A 436 1.32 -19.41 -20.47
C VAL A 436 1.23 -18.21 -19.54
N PRO A 437 1.53 -16.98 -20.00
CA PRO A 437 1.42 -15.79 -19.17
C PRO A 437 -0.05 -15.54 -18.75
N ILE A 438 -0.33 -15.58 -17.45
CA ILE A 438 -1.68 -15.45 -16.89
C ILE A 438 -2.37 -14.16 -17.38
N HIS A 439 -1.64 -13.06 -17.48
CA HIS A 439 -2.19 -11.77 -17.92
C HIS A 439 -2.70 -11.78 -19.37
N GLN A 440 -2.15 -12.62 -20.26
CA GLN A 440 -2.65 -12.75 -21.63
C GLN A 440 -4.06 -13.34 -21.61
N ASN A 441 -4.27 -14.41 -20.81
CA ASN A 441 -5.59 -15.00 -20.61
C ASN A 441 -6.55 -13.98 -19.97
N LEU A 442 -6.10 -13.16 -19.00
CA LEU A 442 -6.94 -12.13 -18.40
C LEU A 442 -7.36 -11.06 -19.42
N LYS A 443 -6.48 -10.67 -20.33
CA LYS A 443 -6.78 -9.72 -21.42
C LYS A 443 -7.78 -10.28 -22.43
N GLU A 444 -7.67 -11.56 -22.76
CA GLU A 444 -8.67 -12.25 -23.59
C GLU A 444 -10.04 -12.28 -22.88
N LEU A 445 -10.06 -12.57 -21.59
CA LEU A 445 -11.29 -12.54 -20.78
C LEU A 445 -11.91 -11.14 -20.71
N LEU A 446 -11.12 -10.06 -20.67
CA LEU A 446 -11.64 -8.69 -20.78
C LEU A 446 -12.36 -8.47 -22.11
N THR A 447 -11.75 -8.92 -23.22
CA THR A 447 -12.35 -8.81 -24.56
C THR A 447 -13.69 -9.55 -24.62
N ILE A 448 -13.73 -10.81 -24.15
CA ILE A 448 -14.95 -11.62 -24.09
C ILE A 448 -16.01 -10.95 -23.20
N ARG A 449 -15.61 -10.41 -22.04
CA ARG A 449 -16.53 -9.70 -21.14
C ARG A 449 -17.18 -8.51 -21.84
N THR A 450 -16.41 -7.68 -22.55
CA THR A 450 -16.93 -6.53 -23.29
C THR A 450 -17.91 -6.95 -24.39
N GLU A 451 -17.61 -8.01 -25.14
CA GLU A 451 -18.51 -8.55 -26.17
C GLU A 451 -19.83 -9.06 -25.57
N LEU A 452 -19.76 -9.79 -24.46
CA LEU A 452 -20.93 -10.31 -23.76
C LEU A 452 -21.79 -9.17 -23.18
N GLN A 453 -21.17 -8.15 -22.58
CA GLN A 453 -21.88 -6.97 -22.07
C GLN A 453 -22.66 -6.25 -23.17
N LYS A 454 -22.02 -6.01 -24.32
CA LYS A 454 -22.68 -5.42 -25.49
C LYS A 454 -23.88 -6.25 -25.95
N LYS A 455 -23.72 -7.58 -26.03
CA LYS A 455 -24.81 -8.49 -26.42
C LYS A 455 -25.97 -8.46 -25.44
N VAL A 456 -25.70 -8.35 -24.13
CA VAL A 456 -26.75 -8.20 -23.11
C VAL A 456 -27.51 -6.90 -23.28
N GLU A 457 -26.81 -5.78 -23.50
CA GLU A 457 -27.45 -4.48 -23.74
C GLU A 457 -28.33 -4.49 -25.00
N ASP A 458 -27.84 -5.09 -26.09
CA ASP A 458 -28.60 -5.21 -27.34
C ASP A 458 -29.87 -6.05 -27.14
N LEU A 459 -29.77 -7.20 -26.46
CA LEU A 459 -30.93 -8.04 -26.12
C LEU A 459 -31.93 -7.33 -25.18
N GLN A 460 -31.45 -6.52 -24.23
CA GLN A 460 -32.31 -5.72 -23.35
C GLN A 460 -33.07 -4.65 -24.15
N ARG A 461 -32.42 -3.98 -25.12
CA ARG A 461 -33.09 -3.04 -26.01
C ARG A 461 -34.13 -3.72 -26.90
N GLU A 462 -33.83 -4.91 -27.42
CA GLU A 462 -34.80 -5.70 -28.20
C GLU A 462 -36.02 -6.10 -27.36
N ALA A 463 -35.80 -6.57 -26.12
CA ALA A 463 -36.87 -6.95 -25.19
C ALA A 463 -37.76 -5.75 -24.83
N ALA A 464 -37.17 -4.58 -24.57
CA ALA A 464 -37.91 -3.35 -24.28
C ALA A 464 -38.73 -2.88 -25.50
N THR A 465 -38.21 -3.04 -26.71
CA THR A 465 -38.95 -2.68 -27.93
C THR A 465 -40.15 -3.60 -28.14
N ARG A 466 -39.99 -4.91 -27.90
CA ARG A 466 -41.08 -5.89 -27.99
C ARG A 466 -42.17 -5.66 -26.93
N SER A 467 -41.82 -5.27 -25.70
CA SER A 467 -42.81 -4.98 -24.66
C SER A 467 -43.69 -3.76 -25.01
N ILE A 468 -43.11 -2.71 -25.60
CA ILE A 468 -43.84 -1.51 -26.09
C ILE A 468 -44.76 -1.84 -27.28
N SER A 469 -44.34 -2.75 -28.17
CA SER A 469 -45.22 -3.22 -29.26
C SER A 469 -46.40 -4.05 -28.75
N SER A 470 -46.25 -4.77 -27.64
CA SER A 470 -47.33 -5.59 -27.06
C SER A 470 -48.35 -4.79 -26.22
N SER A 471 -47.99 -3.59 -25.74
CA SER A 471 -48.90 -2.72 -24.98
C SER A 471 -49.74 -1.79 -25.86
N SER A 472 -49.32 -1.57 -27.11
CA SER A 472 -50.08 -0.79 -28.11
C SER A 472 -51.21 -1.58 -28.78
N ASP A 473 -51.21 -2.92 -28.68
CA ASP A 473 -52.27 -3.81 -29.19
C ASP A 473 -53.42 -4.07 -28.19
N ARG A 474 -53.44 -3.44 -27.01
CA ARG A 474 -54.61 -3.41 -26.12
C ARG A 474 -55.48 -2.17 -26.36
N GLY A 475 -55.90 -1.99 -27.62
CA GLY A 475 -56.94 -1.05 -28.01
C GLY A 475 -58.26 -1.77 -28.28
N SER A 476 -59.30 -1.43 -27.50
CA SER A 476 -60.73 -1.74 -27.70
C SER A 476 -61.18 -3.21 -27.65
N SER A 477 -61.71 -3.63 -26.50
CA SER A 477 -62.72 -4.70 -26.43
C SER A 477 -64.12 -4.06 -26.54
N PRO A 478 -65.06 -4.60 -27.34
CA PRO A 478 -66.39 -4.02 -27.50
C PRO A 478 -67.26 -4.27 -26.27
N SER A 479 -68.08 -3.26 -25.93
CA SER A 479 -69.16 -3.34 -24.97
C SER A 479 -70.18 -4.40 -25.39
N HIS A 480 -70.25 -5.52 -24.66
CA HIS A 480 -71.41 -6.40 -24.70
C HIS A 480 -72.34 -6.12 -23.52
N SER A 481 -73.57 -5.82 -23.90
CA SER A 481 -74.76 -5.52 -23.12
C SER A 481 -75.03 -6.52 -22.00
N ALA A 482 -75.29 -5.99 -20.80
CA ALA A 482 -75.89 -6.72 -19.71
C ALA A 482 -77.35 -7.09 -20.03
N THR A 483 -77.74 -8.33 -19.71
CA THR A 483 -79.14 -8.70 -19.47
C THR A 483 -79.17 -9.57 -18.21
N PRO A 484 -80.07 -9.31 -17.24
CA PRO A 484 -80.04 -9.98 -15.94
C PRO A 484 -80.91 -11.23 -15.95
N VAL A 485 -80.46 -12.29 -15.29
CA VAL A 485 -81.33 -13.41 -14.88
C VAL A 485 -81.03 -13.77 -13.42
N HIS A 486 -81.94 -13.35 -12.54
CA HIS A 486 -82.17 -14.00 -11.25
C HIS A 486 -82.78 -15.39 -11.50
N THR A 487 -82.35 -16.45 -10.80
CA THR A 487 -83.07 -17.02 -9.63
C THR A 487 -82.36 -18.26 -9.06
N SER A 488 -82.47 -18.34 -7.73
CA SER A 488 -82.39 -19.48 -6.80
C SER A 488 -82.77 -20.86 -7.35
N VAL A 489 -82.02 -21.92 -6.96
CA VAL A 489 -82.21 -22.72 -5.71
C VAL A 489 -80.84 -23.16 -5.22
#